data_AF-A0A212C7E8-F1
#
_entry.id   AF-A0A212C7E8-F1
#
_cell.length_a   1.000
_cell.length_b   1.000
_cell.length_c   1.000
_cell.angle_alpha   90.00
_cell.angle_beta   90.00
_cell.angle_gamma   90.00
#
_symmetry.space_group_name_H-M   'P 1'
#
loop_
_entity.id
_entity.type
_entity.pdbx_description
1 polymer ?
#
loop_
_entity_poly.entity_id
_entity_poly.type
_entity_poly.pdbx_seq_one_letter_code
_entity_poly.pdbx_strand_id
1 'polypeptide(L)'
;MAQCVQSVQELIPDSFVPCVAALCSDEAERLTRLNHLSFAELLKPFSRLTSEVHMRDPNNQLHIIKNLKIAVSNITTQPPQPGAIRKLLNDVVSGSQPAEGLVANVITAGDYDLNLSATTPWFESYRETFLQSMPASDHEFLNHYLACIL
;
A
#
# COMPACT_ATOMS: atom_id res chain seq x y z
N MET A 1 8.38 12.38 21.07
CA MET A 1 7.38 12.61 20.01
C MET A 1 7.45 11.42 19.06
N ALA A 2 6.33 10.77 18.74
CA ALA A 2 6.29 9.73 17.71
C ALA A 2 6.85 10.32 16.40
N GLN A 3 7.98 9.80 15.92
CA GLN A 3 8.45 10.15 14.60
C GLN A 3 7.63 9.32 13.60
N CYS A 4 6.87 10.01 12.75
CA CYS A 4 6.30 9.40 11.56
C CYS A 4 7.47 8.84 10.75
N VAL A 5 7.45 7.53 10.47
CA VAL A 5 8.59 6.81 9.86
C VAL A 5 8.89 7.34 8.45
N GLN A 6 7.92 8.02 7.83
CA GLN A 6 7.97 8.49 6.46
C GLN A 6 7.49 9.95 6.36
N SER A 7 8.18 10.78 5.58
CA SER A 7 7.74 12.15 5.30
C SER A 7 6.50 12.16 4.40
N VAL A 8 5.72 13.24 4.40
CA VAL A 8 4.55 13.38 3.50
C VAL A 8 4.97 13.31 2.02
N GLN A 9 6.16 13.84 1.71
CA GLN A 9 6.74 13.85 0.37
C GLN A 9 7.06 12.44 -0.15
N GLU A 10 7.30 11.50 0.75
CA GLU A 10 7.51 10.08 0.41
C GLU A 10 6.19 9.30 0.48
N LEU A 11 5.34 9.61 1.46
CA LEU A 11 4.10 8.87 1.71
C LEU A 11 3.13 8.96 0.54
N ILE A 12 2.91 10.16 0.00
CA ILE A 12 1.94 10.38 -1.09
C ILE A 12 2.32 9.55 -2.34
N PRO A 13 3.53 9.67 -2.91
CA PRO A 13 3.87 8.90 -4.10
C PRO A 13 3.96 7.39 -3.85
N ASP A 14 4.29 6.95 -2.63
CA ASP A 14 4.33 5.52 -2.31
C ASP A 14 2.94 4.90 -2.06
N SER A 15 1.95 5.72 -1.69
CA SER A 15 0.56 5.31 -1.45
C SER A 15 -0.28 5.29 -2.73
N PHE A 16 -0.03 6.22 -3.65
CA PHE A 16 -0.81 6.40 -4.88
C PHE A 16 0.02 6.04 -6.12
N VAL A 17 0.44 4.77 -6.18
CA VAL A 17 1.27 4.27 -7.28
C VAL A 17 0.42 3.85 -8.48
N PRO A 18 0.92 4.00 -9.72
CA PRO A 18 0.29 3.43 -10.90
C PRO A 18 0.06 1.91 -10.78
N CYS A 19 -1.16 1.46 -11.08
CA CYS A 19 -1.48 0.03 -11.09
C CYS A 19 -1.20 -0.57 -12.47
N VAL A 20 -0.53 -1.72 -12.48
CA VAL A 20 -0.19 -2.51 -13.66
C VAL A 20 -0.75 -3.91 -13.47
N ALA A 21 -1.53 -4.37 -14.45
CA ALA A 21 -2.04 -5.73 -14.44
C ALA A 21 -0.93 -6.70 -14.86
N ALA A 22 -0.89 -7.88 -14.24
CA ALA A 22 -0.07 -9.00 -14.70
C ALA A 22 -0.97 -10.15 -15.17
N LEU A 23 -0.71 -10.61 -16.38
CA LEU A 23 -1.18 -11.87 -16.94
C LEU A 23 0.03 -12.77 -17.13
N CYS A 24 -0.18 -14.07 -16.92
CA CYS A 24 0.84 -15.07 -17.18
C CYS A 24 0.17 -16.37 -17.60
N SER A 25 0.95 -17.28 -18.18
CA SER A 25 0.47 -18.62 -18.49
C SER A 25 0.20 -19.44 -17.23
N ASP A 26 -0.68 -20.44 -17.33
CA ASP A 26 -0.98 -21.36 -16.22
C ASP A 26 0.28 -22.04 -15.67
N GLU A 27 1.25 -22.34 -16.54
CA GLU A 27 2.51 -22.95 -16.14
C GLU A 27 3.37 -21.99 -15.31
N ALA A 28 3.42 -20.70 -15.69
CA ALA A 28 4.13 -19.69 -14.90
C ALA A 28 3.50 -19.52 -13.52
N GLU A 29 2.17 -19.42 -13.45
CA GLU A 29 1.42 -19.34 -12.18
C GLU A 29 1.59 -20.61 -11.33
N ARG A 30 1.66 -21.79 -11.97
CA ARG A 30 1.91 -23.06 -11.27
C ARG A 30 3.30 -23.10 -10.65
N LEU A 31 4.33 -22.64 -11.36
CA LEU A 31 5.71 -22.60 -10.89
C LEU A 31 5.91 -21.58 -9.77
N THR A 32 5.27 -20.41 -9.83
CA THR A 32 5.36 -19.40 -8.76
C THR A 32 4.70 -19.90 -7.48
N ARG A 33 3.58 -20.61 -7.59
CA ARG A 33 2.87 -21.22 -6.44
C ARG A 33 3.68 -22.24 -5.66
N LEU A 34 4.71 -22.84 -6.25
CA LEU A 34 5.66 -23.69 -5.52
C LEU A 34 6.38 -22.92 -4.40
N ASN A 35 6.46 -21.59 -4.50
CA ASN A 35 7.01 -20.69 -3.49
C ASN A 35 5.93 -19.99 -2.66
N HIS A 36 4.68 -20.45 -2.70
CA HIS A 36 3.53 -19.83 -2.02
C HIS A 36 3.24 -18.38 -2.43
N LEU A 37 3.61 -17.99 -3.65
CA LEU A 37 3.34 -16.68 -4.24
C LEU A 37 2.58 -16.84 -5.55
N SER A 38 1.69 -15.89 -5.85
CA SER A 38 1.19 -15.68 -7.21
C SER A 38 2.26 -15.05 -8.10
N PHE A 39 2.09 -15.11 -9.42
CA PHE A 39 3.02 -14.45 -10.35
C PHE A 39 3.17 -12.94 -10.09
N ALA A 40 2.07 -12.23 -9.85
CA ALA A 40 2.13 -10.80 -9.50
C ALA A 40 2.89 -10.53 -8.19
N GLU A 41 2.78 -11.42 -7.20
CA GLU A 41 3.52 -11.28 -5.94
C GLU A 41 5.02 -11.50 -6.10
N LEU A 42 5.43 -12.41 -6.99
CA LEU A 42 6.84 -12.59 -7.33
C LEU A 42 7.46 -11.30 -7.91
N LEU A 43 6.67 -10.47 -8.61
CA LEU A 43 7.12 -9.22 -9.22
C LEU A 43 7.27 -8.05 -8.23
N LYS A 44 6.63 -8.13 -7.05
CA LYS A 44 6.62 -7.02 -6.06
C LYS A 44 8.01 -6.46 -5.71
N PRO A 45 9.06 -7.26 -5.49
CA PRO A 45 10.39 -6.72 -5.17
C PRO A 45 10.99 -5.84 -6.28
N PHE A 46 10.53 -6.02 -7.53
CA PHE A 46 11.03 -5.30 -8.71
C PHE A 46 10.13 -4.11 -9.09
N SER A 47 9.16 -3.75 -8.26
CA SER A 47 8.15 -2.74 -8.59
C SER A 47 8.62 -1.29 -8.36
N ARG A 48 9.82 -1.09 -7.81
CA ARG A 48 10.41 0.24 -7.59
C ARG A 48 11.68 0.41 -8.42
N LEU A 49 11.70 1.45 -9.24
CA LEU A 49 12.88 1.81 -10.01
C LEU A 49 13.86 2.58 -9.14
N THR A 50 15.12 2.15 -9.16
CA THR A 50 16.24 2.86 -8.53
C THR A 50 16.83 3.94 -9.42
N SER A 51 16.49 3.92 -10.72
CA SER A 51 16.96 4.88 -11.72
C SER A 51 15.95 6.01 -11.93
N GLU A 52 16.43 7.16 -12.42
CA GLU A 52 15.59 8.29 -12.79
C GLU A 52 14.84 7.99 -14.11
N VAL A 53 13.55 8.33 -14.14
CA VAL A 53 12.70 8.20 -15.33
C VAL A 53 12.50 9.58 -15.94
N HIS A 54 12.72 9.66 -17.25
CA HIS A 54 12.54 10.89 -18.02
C HIS A 54 11.28 10.77 -18.86
N MET A 55 10.29 11.62 -18.61
CA MET A 55 9.05 11.68 -19.39
C MET A 55 8.84 13.07 -19.98
N ARG A 56 8.19 13.16 -21.14
CA ARG A 56 7.75 14.44 -21.69
C ARG A 56 6.24 14.51 -21.70
N ASP A 57 5.71 15.67 -21.33
CA ASP A 57 4.27 15.93 -21.40
C ASP A 57 3.85 16.37 -22.83
N PRO A 58 2.54 16.55 -23.11
CA PRO A 58 2.06 16.98 -24.42
C PRO A 58 2.57 18.35 -24.88
N ASN A 59 3.03 19.20 -23.95
CA ASN A 59 3.67 20.48 -24.25
C ASN A 59 5.18 20.34 -24.50
N ASN A 60 5.69 19.10 -24.57
CA ASN A 60 7.11 18.75 -24.74
C ASN A 60 8.00 19.21 -23.57
N GLN A 61 7.43 19.45 -22.37
CA GLN A 61 8.20 19.73 -21.16
C GLN A 61 8.74 18.42 -20.57
N LEU A 62 10.02 18.41 -20.22
CA LEU A 62 10.70 17.26 -19.61
C LEU A 62 10.44 17.21 -18.10
N HIS A 63 9.95 16.07 -17.62
CA HIS A 63 9.75 15.75 -16.20
C HIS A 63 10.68 14.61 -15.80
N ILE A 64 11.40 14.79 -14.69
CA ILE A 64 12.30 13.78 -14.12
C ILE A 64 11.63 13.19 -12.88
N ILE A 65 11.28 11.91 -12.95
CA ILE A 65 10.66 11.19 -11.84
C ILE A 65 11.73 10.31 -11.18
N LYS A 66 11.95 10.54 -9.88
CA LYS A 66 12.83 9.70 -9.06
C LYS A 66 11.99 8.71 -8.27
N ASN A 67 12.54 7.53 -7.99
CA ASN A 67 11.90 6.51 -7.16
C ASN A 67 10.50 6.08 -7.66
N LEU A 68 10.31 5.98 -8.98
CA LEU A 68 9.03 5.55 -9.53
C LEU A 68 8.70 4.15 -9.01
N LYS A 69 7.54 4.01 -8.37
CA LYS A 69 7.01 2.76 -7.86
C LYS A 69 5.72 2.45 -8.61
N ILE A 70 5.51 1.19 -8.94
CA ILE A 70 4.26 0.67 -9.49
C ILE A 70 3.66 -0.39 -8.56
N ALA A 71 2.35 -0.58 -8.62
CA ALA A 71 1.67 -1.72 -8.03
C ALA A 71 1.37 -2.74 -9.12
N VAL A 72 1.77 -3.99 -8.91
CA VAL A 72 1.47 -5.10 -9.83
C VAL A 72 0.46 -6.03 -9.17
N SER A 73 -0.63 -6.33 -9.87
CA SER A 73 -1.64 -7.28 -9.39
C SER A 73 -2.22 -8.11 -10.54
N ASN A 74 -2.77 -9.28 -10.23
CA ASN A 74 -3.53 -10.05 -11.22
C ASN A 74 -4.75 -9.26 -11.68
N ILE A 75 -5.20 -9.49 -12.92
CA ILE A 75 -6.41 -8.84 -13.44
C ILE A 75 -7.59 -9.19 -12.54
N THR A 76 -8.12 -8.15 -11.88
CA THR A 76 -9.32 -8.25 -11.06
C THR A 76 -10.48 -7.64 -11.85
N THR A 77 -11.40 -8.49 -12.29
CA THR A 77 -12.59 -8.07 -13.05
C THR A 77 -13.79 -7.74 -12.17
N GLN A 78 -13.74 -8.13 -10.90
CA GLN A 78 -14.82 -7.91 -9.93
C GLN A 78 -14.28 -7.16 -8.70
N PRO A 79 -14.93 -6.08 -8.27
CA PRO A 79 -14.50 -5.36 -7.08
C PRO A 79 -14.59 -6.27 -5.84
N PRO A 80 -13.63 -6.17 -4.90
CA PRO A 80 -13.69 -6.93 -3.66
C PRO A 80 -14.96 -6.64 -2.88
N GLN A 81 -15.56 -7.68 -2.31
CA GLN A 81 -16.80 -7.55 -1.53
C GLN A 81 -16.54 -6.64 -0.30
N PRO A 82 -17.40 -5.66 0.00
CA PRO A 82 -17.19 -4.73 1.12
C PRO A 82 -16.98 -5.44 2.47
N GLY A 83 -17.64 -6.59 2.68
CA GLY A 83 -17.46 -7.41 3.88
C GLY A 83 -16.04 -8.01 4.01
N ALA A 84 -15.43 -8.41 2.90
CA ALA A 84 -14.07 -8.94 2.88
C ALA A 84 -13.03 -7.85 3.21
N ILE A 85 -13.22 -6.64 2.67
CA ILE A 85 -12.37 -5.48 2.99
C ILE A 85 -12.47 -5.13 4.47
N ARG A 86 -13.69 -5.04 5.02
CA ARG A 86 -13.88 -4.76 6.46
C ARG A 86 -13.20 -5.80 7.35
N LYS A 87 -13.33 -7.08 6.99
CA LYS A 87 -12.65 -8.15 7.72
C LYS A 87 -11.13 -7.98 7.67
N LEU A 88 -10.56 -7.75 6.48
CA LEU A 88 -9.13 -7.51 6.30
C LEU A 88 -8.65 -6.34 7.16
N LEU A 89 -9.36 -5.21 7.16
CA LEU A 89 -9.01 -4.05 7.97
C LEU A 89 -9.06 -4.36 9.48
N ASN A 90 -10.07 -5.10 9.94
CA ASN A 90 -10.14 -5.54 11.33
C ASN A 90 -8.99 -6.47 11.71
N ASP A 91 -8.63 -7.41 10.83
CA ASP A 91 -7.54 -8.35 11.04
C ASP A 91 -6.20 -7.60 11.15
N VAL A 92 -5.97 -6.59 10.29
CA VAL A 92 -4.78 -5.74 10.33
C VAL A 92 -4.70 -4.93 11.63
N VAL A 93 -5.80 -4.31 12.04
CA VAL A 93 -5.84 -3.55 13.31
C VAL A 93 -5.53 -4.49 14.48
N SER A 94 -6.14 -5.67 14.51
CA SER A 94 -5.96 -6.65 15.59
C SER A 94 -4.53 -7.20 15.64
N GLY A 95 -3.88 -7.40 14.48
CA GLY A 95 -2.50 -7.90 14.39
C GLY A 95 -1.42 -6.84 14.62
N SER A 96 -1.76 -5.55 14.55
CA SER A 96 -0.81 -4.42 14.61
C SER A 96 -0.89 -3.66 15.93
N GLN A 97 -1.30 -4.32 17.00
CA GLN A 97 -1.36 -3.71 18.33
C GLN A 97 0.04 -3.35 18.83
N PRO A 98 0.20 -2.26 19.60
CA PRO A 98 1.47 -1.94 20.23
C PRO A 98 1.94 -3.09 21.12
N ALA A 99 3.26 -3.32 21.18
CA ALA A 99 3.82 -4.32 22.09
C ALA A 99 3.44 -3.99 23.55
N GLU A 100 2.94 -5.00 24.28
CA GLU A 100 2.60 -4.87 25.70
C GLU A 100 3.85 -4.43 26.50
N GLY A 101 3.71 -3.38 27.31
CA GLY A 101 4.79 -2.88 28.17
C GLY A 101 5.59 -1.68 27.63
N LEU A 102 5.25 -1.14 26.46
CA LEU A 102 5.79 0.16 26.02
C LEU A 102 5.31 1.28 26.95
N VAL A 103 6.23 2.20 27.29
CA VAL A 103 5.99 3.30 28.23
C VAL A 103 4.84 4.17 27.72
N ALA A 104 3.70 4.01 28.37
CA ALA A 104 2.59 4.92 28.29
C ALA A 104 3.04 6.33 28.68
N ASN A 105 2.76 7.33 27.84
CA ASN A 105 2.77 8.70 28.35
C ASN A 105 1.54 8.84 29.23
N VAL A 106 1.73 8.68 30.54
CA VAL A 106 0.67 8.91 31.51
C VAL A 106 0.50 10.42 31.68
N ILE A 107 -0.67 10.92 31.28
CA ILE A 107 -1.06 12.31 31.50
C ILE A 107 -2.11 12.31 32.61
N THR A 108 -1.78 12.85 33.78
CA THR A 108 -2.74 13.05 34.86
C THR A 108 -3.57 14.31 34.60
N ALA A 109 -4.88 14.14 34.42
CA ALA A 109 -5.85 15.21 34.23
C ALA A 109 -6.84 15.22 35.40
N GLY A 110 -6.51 15.96 36.46
CA GLY A 110 -7.27 15.95 37.71
C GLY A 110 -7.15 14.59 38.40
N ASP A 111 -8.28 13.88 38.50
CA ASP A 111 -8.37 12.58 39.20
C ASP A 111 -8.17 11.38 38.25
N TYR A 112 -7.86 11.63 36.98
CA TYR A 112 -7.73 10.61 35.95
C TYR A 112 -6.30 10.51 35.43
N ASP A 113 -5.76 9.30 35.37
CA ASP A 113 -4.53 8.98 34.66
C ASP A 113 -4.84 8.47 33.26
N LEU A 114 -4.52 9.28 32.24
CA LEU A 114 -4.69 8.91 30.84
C LEU A 114 -3.42 8.24 30.33
N ASN A 115 -3.53 6.96 30.02
CA ASN A 115 -2.47 6.21 29.37
C ASN A 115 -2.52 6.48 27.85
N LEU A 116 -1.63 7.34 27.36
CA LEU A 116 -1.52 7.60 25.93
C LEU A 116 -0.37 6.80 25.33
N SER A 117 -0.68 6.04 24.28
CA SER A 117 0.33 5.41 23.45
C SER A 117 1.11 6.48 22.69
N ALA A 118 2.43 6.47 22.83
CA ALA A 118 3.29 7.41 22.11
C ALA A 118 3.23 7.21 20.58
N THR A 119 2.91 6.00 20.12
CA THR A 119 2.79 5.58 18.72
C THR A 119 1.52 4.76 18.51
N THR A 120 0.92 4.83 17.32
CA THR A 120 -0.27 4.03 16.94
C THR A 120 0.04 3.18 15.69
N PRO A 121 0.82 2.08 15.83
CA PRO A 121 1.21 1.23 14.69
C PRO A 121 0.00 0.69 13.93
N TRP A 122 -1.06 0.31 14.64
CA TRP A 122 -2.32 -0.13 14.04
C TRP A 122 -2.91 0.86 13.03
N PHE A 123 -2.75 2.17 13.27
CA PHE A 123 -3.31 3.20 12.41
C PHE A 123 -2.54 3.29 11.09
N GLU A 124 -1.21 3.14 11.14
CA GLU A 124 -0.38 3.14 9.93
C GLU A 124 -0.70 1.93 9.05
N SER A 125 -0.76 0.74 9.65
CA SER A 125 -1.11 -0.49 8.92
C SER A 125 -2.54 -0.46 8.39
N TYR A 126 -3.50 0.05 9.18
CA TYR A 126 -4.88 0.25 8.75
C TYR A 126 -4.94 1.21 7.55
N ARG A 127 -4.28 2.37 7.63
CA ARG A 127 -4.27 3.38 6.57
C ARG A 127 -3.69 2.82 5.27
N GLU A 128 -2.55 2.13 5.35
CA GLU A 128 -1.92 1.53 4.17
C GLU A 128 -2.84 0.49 3.53
N THR A 129 -3.39 -0.42 4.34
CA THR A 129 -4.31 -1.47 3.86
C THR A 129 -5.58 -0.86 3.29
N PHE A 130 -6.13 0.17 3.93
CA PHE A 130 -7.31 0.88 3.47
C PHE A 130 -7.08 1.45 2.07
N LEU A 131 -6.02 2.24 1.89
CA LEU A 131 -5.69 2.87 0.61
C LEU A 131 -5.47 1.84 -0.51
N GLN A 132 -4.78 0.74 -0.21
CA GLN A 132 -4.54 -0.35 -1.17
C GLN A 132 -5.79 -1.17 -1.51
N SER A 133 -6.80 -1.18 -0.62
CA SER A 133 -8.04 -1.95 -0.79
C SER A 133 -9.18 -1.16 -1.41
N MET A 134 -9.00 0.16 -1.63
CA MET A 134 -10.06 0.98 -2.22
C MET A 134 -10.37 0.51 -3.64
N PRO A 135 -11.64 0.23 -3.96
CA PRO A 135 -12.02 -0.10 -5.32
C PRO A 135 -11.76 1.10 -6.24
N ALA A 136 -11.53 0.82 -7.52
CA ALA A 136 -11.56 1.85 -8.55
C ALA A 136 -12.95 2.52 -8.56
N SER A 137 -12.98 3.85 -8.69
CA SER A 137 -14.20 4.67 -8.69
C SER A 137 -14.30 5.44 -10.01
N ASP A 138 -15.50 5.58 -10.57
CA ASP A 138 -15.71 6.15 -11.92
C ASP A 138 -15.14 7.55 -12.12
N HIS A 139 -15.00 8.32 -11.04
CA HIS A 139 -14.51 9.70 -11.07
C HIS A 139 -13.11 9.86 -10.45
N GLU A 140 -12.41 8.75 -10.24
CA GLU A 140 -11.04 8.75 -9.72
C GLU A 140 -10.13 7.97 -10.65
N PHE A 141 -8.89 8.45 -10.85
CA PHE A 141 -7.89 7.75 -11.65
C PHE A 141 -7.04 6.77 -10.82
N LEU A 142 -7.32 6.68 -9.52
CA LEU A 142 -6.65 5.77 -8.61
C LEU A 142 -7.14 4.34 -8.84
N ASN A 143 -6.26 3.37 -8.63
CA ASN A 143 -6.56 1.92 -8.68
C ASN A 143 -7.02 1.39 -10.04
N HIS A 144 -6.99 2.20 -11.09
CA HIS A 144 -7.20 1.76 -12.47
C HIS A 144 -5.91 1.21 -13.06
N TYR A 145 -6.01 0.12 -13.82
CA TYR A 145 -4.87 -0.43 -14.55
C TYR A 145 -4.46 0.52 -15.69
N LEU A 146 -3.22 1.01 -15.64
CA LEU A 146 -2.65 1.86 -16.69
C LEU A 146 -1.92 1.05 -17.77
N ALA A 147 -1.50 -0.17 -17.43
CA ALA A 147 -0.78 -1.07 -18.33
C ALA A 147 -1.03 -2.53 -17.97
N CYS A 148 -0.61 -3.43 -18.86
CA CYS A 148 -0.64 -4.87 -18.65
C CYS A 148 0.69 -5.49 -19.07
N ILE A 149 1.22 -6.38 -18.23
CA ILE A 149 2.31 -7.30 -18.54
C ILE A 149 1.67 -8.61 -18.98
N LEU A 150 2.08 -9.12 -20.14
CA LEU A 150 1.58 -10.34 -20.78
C LEU A 150 2.66 -11.42 -20.83
#